data_AF-A0A540WFJ5-F1
#
_entry.id   AF-A0A540WFJ5-F1
#
_cell.length_a   1.000
_cell.length_b   1.000
_cell.length_c   1.000
_cell.angle_alpha   90.00
_cell.angle_beta   90.00
_cell.angle_gamma   90.00
#
_symmetry.space_group_name_H-M   'P 1'
#
loop_
_entity.id
_entity.type
_entity.pdbx_description
1 polymer ?
#
loop_
_entity_poly.entity_id
_entity_poly.type
_entity_poly.pdbx_seq_one_letter_code
_entity_poly.pdbx_strand_id
1 'polypeptide(L)'
;MIERLVPEWLYLPDISERWGVAVTEVRQMVKDHKLIAVRRGPNNSLQVPAAFIEDDGLVKHLAGTLTVLRDGRFSDEEILEWLFTEDASLPGSPIQALRENRGTEVKRRAQALSL
;
A
#
# COMPACT_ATOMS: atom_id res chain seq x y z
N MET A 1 -9.16 -2.35 -13.38
CA MET A 1 -9.97 -2.08 -12.18
C MET A 1 -9.15 -1.26 -11.20
N ILE A 2 -8.05 -1.78 -10.65
CA ILE A 2 -7.11 -1.02 -9.80
C ILE A 2 -6.25 0.01 -10.57
N GLU A 3 -5.90 -0.30 -11.82
CA GLU A 3 -5.11 0.56 -12.72
C GLU A 3 -5.61 2.01 -12.83
N ARG A 4 -6.91 2.24 -12.60
CA ARG A 4 -7.54 3.56 -12.65
C ARG A 4 -7.58 4.28 -11.29
N LEU A 5 -7.46 3.53 -10.20
CA LEU A 5 -7.51 4.05 -8.83
C LEU A 5 -6.11 4.45 -8.33
N VAL A 6 -5.09 3.67 -8.69
CA VAL A 6 -3.71 3.93 -8.29
C VAL A 6 -3.03 4.83 -9.33
N PRO A 7 -2.70 6.09 -8.99
CA PRO A 7 -2.23 7.07 -9.98
C PRO A 7 -0.80 6.82 -10.45
N GLU A 8 0.03 6.22 -9.59
CA GLU A 8 1.46 6.05 -9.84
C GLU A 8 1.98 4.77 -9.21
N TRP A 9 2.93 4.14 -9.90
CA TRP A 9 3.52 2.87 -9.53
C TRP A 9 5.03 2.92 -9.65
N LEU A 10 5.73 2.25 -8.75
CA LEU A 10 7.18 2.18 -8.72
C LEU A 10 7.65 0.74 -8.91
N TYR A 11 8.78 0.58 -9.62
CA TYR A 11 9.46 -0.70 -9.66
C TYR A 11 10.27 -0.89 -8.37
N LEU A 12 10.47 -2.15 -7.99
CA LEU A 12 11.24 -2.49 -6.80
C LEU A 12 12.70 -1.97 -6.84
N PRO A 13 13.42 -1.97 -7.99
CA PRO A 13 14.74 -1.36 -8.10
C PRO A 13 14.73 0.15 -7.82
N ASP A 14 13.71 0.89 -8.26
CA ASP A 14 13.65 2.34 -8.03
C ASP A 14 13.52 2.67 -6.54
N ILE A 15 12.78 1.83 -5.79
CA ILE A 15 12.62 1.96 -4.35
C ILE A 15 13.92 1.61 -3.62
N SER A 16 14.59 0.56 -4.10
CA SER A 16 15.91 0.14 -3.61
C SER A 16 16.94 1.25 -3.76
N GLU A 17 16.99 1.91 -4.92
CA GLU A 17 17.86 3.06 -5.17
C GLU A 17 17.49 4.24 -4.26
N ARG A 18 16.19 4.58 -4.15
CA ARG A 18 15.71 5.68 -3.31
C ARG A 18 16.12 5.51 -1.85
N TRP A 19 15.94 4.31 -1.28
CA TRP A 19 16.24 4.05 0.13
C TRP A 19 17.71 3.69 0.39
N GLY A 20 18.52 3.49 -0.67
CA GLY A 20 19.90 3.03 -0.52
C GLY A 20 20.04 1.62 0.08
N VAL A 21 19.04 0.75 -0.16
CA VAL A 21 18.99 -0.63 0.36
C VAL A 21 19.10 -1.64 -0.77
N ALA A 22 19.36 -2.92 -0.47
CA ALA A 22 19.36 -3.95 -1.49
C ALA A 22 17.94 -4.23 -2.02
N VAL A 23 17.78 -4.45 -3.32
CA VAL A 23 16.46 -4.79 -3.92
C VAL A 23 15.84 -6.06 -3.30
N THR A 24 16.66 -6.95 -2.76
CA THR A 24 16.21 -8.14 -2.01
C THR A 24 15.47 -7.76 -0.73
N GLU A 25 15.80 -6.65 -0.09
CA GLU A 25 15.09 -6.16 1.10
C GLU A 25 13.68 -5.69 0.72
N VAL A 26 13.55 -4.93 -0.37
CA VAL A 26 12.24 -4.52 -0.90
C VAL A 26 11.40 -5.74 -1.29
N ARG A 27 12.01 -6.74 -1.94
CA ARG A 27 11.34 -8.02 -2.26
C ARG A 27 10.91 -8.76 -1.01
N GLN A 28 11.72 -8.73 0.05
CA GLN A 28 11.39 -9.37 1.32
C GLN A 28 10.19 -8.66 1.98
N MET A 29 10.08 -7.34 1.89
CA MET A 29 8.89 -6.64 2.39
C MET A 29 7.60 -7.05 1.68
N VAL A 30 7.65 -7.30 0.37
CA VAL A 30 6.51 -7.86 -0.39
C VAL A 30 6.19 -9.28 0.09
N LYS A 31 7.21 -10.14 0.26
CA LYS A 31 7.05 -11.51 0.75
C LYS A 31 6.52 -11.56 2.19
N ASP A 32 6.93 -10.62 3.02
CA ASP A 32 6.47 -10.44 4.40
C ASP A 32 5.12 -9.75 4.48
N HIS A 33 4.46 -9.50 3.34
CA HIS A 33 3.14 -8.87 3.28
C HIS A 33 3.10 -7.44 3.85
N LYS A 34 4.25 -6.78 4.03
CA LYS A 34 4.36 -5.38 4.46
C LYS A 34 4.07 -4.38 3.32
N LEU A 35 4.14 -4.87 2.08
CA LEU A 35 3.84 -4.16 0.84
C LEU A 35 2.95 -5.05 -0.03
N ILE A 36 2.02 -4.45 -0.77
CA ILE A 36 1.31 -5.13 -1.87
C ILE A 36 2.02 -4.76 -3.17
N ALA A 37 2.31 -5.77 -3.99
CA ALA A 37 2.90 -5.59 -5.29
C ALA A 37 2.08 -6.32 -6.36
N VAL A 38 1.86 -5.67 -7.49
CA VAL A 38 1.05 -6.18 -8.60
C VAL A 38 1.95 -6.31 -9.83
N ARG A 39 1.79 -7.40 -10.58
CA ARG A 39 2.46 -7.53 -11.88
C ARG A 39 1.68 -6.77 -12.94
N ARG A 40 2.35 -5.85 -13.63
CA ARG A 40 1.70 -4.98 -14.63
C ARG A 40 2.67 -4.49 -15.71
N GLY A 41 2.11 -3.86 -16.74
CA GLY A 41 2.83 -3.35 -17.91
C GLY A 41 3.26 -4.44 -18.90
N PRO A 42 3.91 -4.04 -20.01
CA PRO A 42 4.23 -4.95 -21.13
C PRO A 42 5.14 -6.11 -20.73
N ASN A 43 6.01 -5.91 -19.73
CA ASN A 43 6.97 -6.92 -19.26
C ASN A 43 6.49 -7.67 -18.01
N ASN A 44 5.21 -7.56 -17.63
CA ASN A 44 4.61 -8.21 -16.46
C ASN A 44 5.45 -8.03 -15.17
N SER A 45 6.01 -6.84 -15.02
CA SER A 45 6.98 -6.51 -13.98
C SER A 45 6.28 -6.25 -12.66
N LEU A 46 6.91 -6.65 -11.56
CA LEU A 46 6.37 -6.43 -10.22
C LEU A 46 6.53 -4.95 -9.86
N GLN A 47 5.41 -4.29 -9.55
CA GLN A 47 5.37 -2.88 -9.20
C GLN A 47 4.52 -2.69 -7.95
N VAL A 48 4.80 -1.64 -7.18
CA VAL A 48 4.02 -1.26 -5.99
C VAL A 48 3.43 0.14 -6.20
N PRO A 49 2.29 0.47 -5.59
CA PRO A 49 1.79 1.83 -5.60
C PRO A 49 2.81 2.82 -5.03
N ALA A 50 3.09 3.91 -5.76
CA ALA A 50 4.06 4.92 -5.32
C ALA A 50 3.66 5.57 -3.99
N ALA A 51 2.35 5.70 -3.76
CA ALA A 51 1.80 6.24 -2.52
C ALA A 51 2.11 5.41 -1.27
N PHE A 52 2.69 4.22 -1.38
CA PHE A 52 3.15 3.41 -0.24
C PHE A 52 4.57 3.78 0.23
N ILE A 53 5.28 4.57 -0.56
CA ILE A 53 6.71 4.83 -0.44
C ILE A 53 6.93 6.29 -0.05
N GLU A 54 7.61 6.51 1.08
CA GLU A 54 8.16 7.79 1.52
C GLU A 54 9.69 7.81 1.29
N ASP A 55 10.34 8.91 1.63
CA ASP A 55 11.77 9.14 1.35
C ASP A 55 12.70 8.10 1.99
N ASP A 56 12.39 7.66 3.21
CA ASP A 56 13.23 6.77 4.02
C ASP A 56 12.59 5.41 4.34
N GLY A 57 11.38 5.15 3.82
CA GLY A 57 10.70 3.89 4.08
C GLY A 57 9.25 3.85 3.63
N LEU A 58 8.50 2.92 4.22
CA LEU A 58 7.07 2.82 3.98
C LEU A 58 6.30 3.93 4.69
N VAL A 59 5.17 4.32 4.09
CA VAL A 59 4.18 5.13 4.79
C VAL A 59 3.87 4.53 6.15
N LYS A 60 3.93 5.37 7.19
CA LYS A 60 3.68 4.95 8.56
C LYS A 60 2.30 4.31 8.68
N HIS A 61 2.21 3.25 9.48
CA HIS A 61 1.00 2.46 9.72
C HIS A 61 0.46 1.65 8.51
N LEU A 62 1.07 1.72 7.32
CA LEU A 62 0.65 0.93 6.17
C LEU A 62 0.66 -0.57 6.49
N ALA A 63 1.82 -1.13 6.87
CA ALA A 63 1.96 -2.56 7.11
C ALA A 63 0.95 -3.09 8.14
N GLY A 64 0.73 -2.36 9.24
CA GLY A 64 -0.25 -2.74 10.25
C GLY A 64 -1.70 -2.66 9.76
N THR A 65 -2.00 -1.74 8.84
CA THR A 65 -3.32 -1.65 8.19
C THR A 65 -3.53 -2.85 7.25
N LEU A 66 -2.50 -3.22 6.48
CA LEU A 66 -2.53 -4.39 5.61
C LEU A 66 -2.76 -5.68 6.41
N THR A 67 -2.10 -5.83 7.57
CA THR A 67 -2.32 -6.98 8.46
C THR A 67 -3.78 -7.07 8.89
N VAL A 68 -4.37 -5.97 9.37
CA VAL A 68 -5.77 -5.95 9.82
C VAL A 68 -6.73 -6.37 8.70
N LEU A 69 -6.58 -5.81 7.50
CA LEU A 69 -7.47 -6.13 6.37
C LEU A 69 -7.32 -7.59 5.93
N ARG A 70 -6.09 -8.13 5.95
CA ARG A 70 -5.87 -9.55 5.63
C ARG A 70 -6.44 -10.49 6.69
N ASP A 71 -6.40 -10.11 7.96
CA ASP A 71 -7.08 -10.87 9.03
C ASP A 71 -8.61 -10.87 8.79
N GLY A 72 -9.15 -9.78 8.23
CA GLY A 72 -10.51 -9.67 7.70
C GLY A 72 -10.77 -10.41 6.37
N ARG A 73 -9.79 -11.19 5.88
CA ARG A 73 -9.86 -11.98 4.63
C ARG A 73 -9.97 -11.17 3.33
N PHE A 74 -9.61 -9.90 3.35
CA PHE A 74 -9.53 -9.09 2.13
C PHE A 74 -8.38 -9.59 1.24
N SER A 75 -8.64 -9.71 -0.06
CA SER A 75 -7.62 -9.94 -1.07
C SER A 75 -6.77 -8.69 -1.32
N ASP A 76 -5.57 -8.86 -1.89
CA ASP A 76 -4.70 -7.73 -2.22
C ASP A 76 -5.40 -6.73 -3.19
N GLU A 77 -6.29 -7.19 -4.08
CA GLU A 77 -7.08 -6.33 -4.96
C GLU A 77 -8.12 -5.50 -4.18
N GLU A 78 -8.88 -6.12 -3.28
CA GLU A 78 -9.86 -5.43 -2.43
C GLU A 78 -9.18 -4.44 -1.48
N ILE A 79 -8.00 -4.77 -0.96
CA ILE A 79 -7.20 -3.86 -0.12
C ILE A 79 -6.77 -2.63 -0.92
N LEU A 80 -6.28 -2.83 -2.15
CA LEU A 80 -5.88 -1.72 -3.02
C LEU A 80 -7.09 -0.87 -3.42
N GLU A 81 -8.23 -1.48 -3.73
CA GLU A 81 -9.46 -0.74 -4.01
C GLU A 81 -9.88 0.11 -2.80
N TRP A 82 -9.90 -0.48 -1.61
CA TRP A 82 -10.25 0.24 -0.39
C TRP A 82 -9.26 1.39 -0.07
N LEU A 83 -7.96 1.14 -0.18
CA LEU A 83 -6.94 2.14 0.15
C LEU A 83 -6.99 3.37 -0.76
N PHE A 84 -7.35 3.20 -2.04
CA PHE A 84 -7.32 4.26 -3.04
C PHE A 84 -8.68 4.85 -3.38
N THR A 85 -9.78 4.29 -2.85
CA THR A 85 -11.12 4.87 -3.01
C THR A 85 -11.34 5.99 -2.01
N GLU A 86 -11.92 7.11 -2.46
CA GLU A 86 -12.32 8.20 -1.57
C GLU A 86 -13.38 7.73 -0.57
N ASP A 87 -13.16 8.05 0.70
CA ASP A 87 -14.10 7.75 1.77
C ASP A 87 -14.68 9.07 2.26
N ALA A 88 -15.98 9.30 2.09
CA ALA A 88 -16.64 10.54 2.52
C ALA A 88 -16.57 10.79 4.03
N SER A 89 -16.22 9.77 4.84
CA SER A 89 -15.95 9.89 6.27
C SER A 89 -14.51 10.27 6.60
N LEU A 90 -13.64 10.38 5.59
CA LEU A 90 -12.26 10.85 5.68
C LEU A 90 -12.05 12.05 4.76
N PRO A 91 -11.12 12.97 5.10
CA PRO A 91 -10.55 13.84 4.10
C PRO A 91 -9.72 12.97 3.14
N GLY A 92 -10.29 12.65 1.97
CA GLY A 92 -9.65 11.88 0.89
C GLY A 92 -9.77 10.36 1.03
N SER A 93 -8.85 9.64 0.41
CA SER A 93 -8.76 8.17 0.51
C SER A 93 -7.96 7.72 1.74
N PRO A 94 -8.11 6.45 2.18
CA PRO A 94 -7.33 5.92 3.29
C PRO A 94 -5.81 6.03 3.09
N ILE A 95 -5.29 5.86 1.86
CA ILE A 95 -3.86 6.04 1.59
C ILE A 95 -3.43 7.49 1.75
N GLN A 96 -4.24 8.45 1.30
CA GLN A 96 -3.96 9.87 1.52
C GLN A 96 -3.94 10.18 3.03
N ALA A 97 -4.91 9.66 3.79
CA ALA A 97 -4.93 9.82 5.23
C ALA A 97 -3.69 9.22 5.92
N LEU A 98 -3.18 8.07 5.46
CA LEU A 98 -1.93 7.49 5.97
C LEU A 98 -0.73 8.41 5.72
N ARG A 99 -0.60 8.97 4.51
CA ARG A 99 0.47 9.90 4.14
C ARG A 99 0.41 11.21 4.92
N GLU A 100 -0.79 11.67 5.25
CA GLU A 100 -1.01 12.86 6.07
C GLU A 100 -0.93 12.59 7.58
N ASN A 101 -0.31 11.48 8.00
CA ASN A 101 -0.13 11.09 9.40
C ASN A 101 -1.44 10.85 10.19
N ARG A 102 -2.54 10.52 9.51
CA ARG A 102 -3.87 10.20 10.10
C ARG A 102 -4.11 8.69 10.26
N GLY A 103 -3.04 7.91 10.48
CA GLY A 103 -3.08 6.44 10.42
C GLY A 103 -3.92 5.75 11.51
N THR A 104 -4.10 6.36 12.69
CA THR A 104 -4.97 5.81 13.74
C THR A 104 -6.42 5.64 13.25
N GLU A 105 -6.91 6.64 12.53
CA GLU A 105 -8.29 6.70 12.06
C GLU A 105 -8.53 5.75 10.87
N VAL A 106 -7.49 5.56 10.05
CA VAL A 106 -7.46 4.52 9.01
C VAL A 106 -7.50 3.12 9.63
N LYS A 107 -6.66 2.85 10.64
CA LYS A 107 -6.63 1.54 11.31
C LYS A 107 -7.96 1.21 11.98
N ARG A 108 -8.62 2.18 12.61
CA ARG A 108 -9.95 2.01 13.21
C ARG A 108 -10.99 1.57 12.18
N ARG A 109 -10.97 2.14 10.97
CA ARG A 109 -11.86 1.73 9.88
C ARG A 109 -11.55 0.34 9.35
N ALA A 110 -10.26 0.04 9.12
CA ALA A 110 -9.85 -1.30 8.70
C ALA A 110 -10.34 -2.38 9.69
N GLN A 111 -10.26 -2.10 11.00
CA GLN A 111 -10.79 -2.99 12.04
C GLN A 111 -12.31 -3.13 11.97
N ALA A 112 -13.05 -2.03 11.75
CA ALA A 112 -14.50 -2.07 11.61
C ALA A 112 -14.99 -2.91 10.42
N LEU A 113 -14.17 -3.02 9.37
CA LEU A 113 -14.47 -3.83 8.17
C LEU A 113 -14.08 -5.30 8.32
N SER A 114 -13.25 -5.63 9.31
CA SER A 114 -12.66 -6.96 9.51
C SER A 114 -13.28 -7.72 10.69
N LEU A 115 -14.36 -7.19 11.26
CA LEU A 115 -15.12 -7.76 12.39
C LEU A 115 -16.29 -8.63 11.93
#